data_AF-A0A382TXW9-F1
#
_entry.id   AF-A0A382TXW9-F1
#
_cell.length_a   1.000
_cell.length_b   1.000
_cell.length_c   1.000
_cell.angle_alpha   90.00
_cell.angle_beta   90.00
_cell.angle_gamma   90.00
#
_symmetry.space_group_name_H-M   'P 1'
#
loop_
_entity.id
_entity.type
_entity.pdbx_description
1 polymer ?
#
loop_
_entity_poly.entity_id
_entity_poly.type
_entity_poly.pdbx_seq_one_letter_code
_entity_poly.pdbx_strand_id
1 'polypeptide(L)'
;MKEFFPGISRIKYEGPKTKNPLALRCYNAGEKVGKKTMAEHLRFSVVYWHTMKGGGTDPFGPTPVYDRPWDVATDPMQRAEDTMRAAFEFTGKLGAPFWAFHDRDIAPEGDTLAESNTRLDQIVRLAKKLQRDTGIKLLWGTSNCFSHERFTHGAGTNPDPHVFAWAAAQIKKAMECTKDLGGVNYVFWGGRE
;
A
#
# COMPACT_ATOMS: atom_id res chain seq x y z
N MET A 1 -1.51 -5.34 -20.89
CA MET A 1 -1.63 -4.61 -19.60
C MET A 1 -0.74 -3.38 -19.72
N LYS A 2 -1.19 -2.19 -19.32
CA LYS A 2 -0.35 -0.97 -19.34
C LYS A 2 0.85 -1.19 -18.41
N GLU A 3 2.06 -0.94 -18.92
CA GLU A 3 3.29 -0.97 -18.12
C GLU A 3 3.56 0.45 -17.58
N PHE A 4 3.83 0.57 -16.28
CA PHE A 4 4.05 1.85 -15.60
C PHE A 4 5.53 2.18 -15.40
N PHE A 5 6.42 1.17 -15.43
CA PHE A 5 7.86 1.34 -15.30
C PHE A 5 8.60 0.80 -16.53
N PRO A 6 8.40 1.39 -17.72
CA PRO A 6 8.99 0.89 -18.95
C PRO A 6 10.52 0.90 -18.87
N GLY A 7 11.17 -0.10 -19.47
CA GLY A 7 12.62 -0.24 -19.46
C GLY A 7 13.21 -0.76 -18.14
N ILE A 8 12.42 -0.87 -17.07
CA ILE A 8 12.84 -1.49 -15.81
C ILE A 8 12.39 -2.94 -15.81
N SER A 9 13.35 -3.86 -15.90
CA SER A 9 13.09 -5.29 -15.71
C SER A 9 13.11 -5.66 -14.21
N ARG A 10 12.79 -6.92 -13.90
CA ARG A 10 12.91 -7.43 -12.52
C ARG A 10 14.35 -7.25 -12.02
N ILE A 11 14.51 -6.62 -10.87
CA ILE A 11 15.79 -6.35 -10.21
C ILE A 11 16.39 -7.68 -9.74
N LYS A 12 17.63 -7.95 -10.16
CA LYS A 12 18.33 -9.22 -9.87
C LYS A 12 19.46 -8.99 -8.89
N TYR A 13 19.85 -10.06 -8.20
CA TYR A 13 21.11 -10.10 -7.46
C TYR A 13 22.28 -10.27 -8.43
N GLU A 14 23.27 -9.38 -8.35
CA GLU A 14 24.50 -9.44 -9.15
C GLU A 14 25.78 -9.43 -8.28
N GLY A 15 25.61 -9.43 -6.95
CA GLY A 15 26.72 -9.50 -6.00
C GLY A 15 27.38 -8.16 -5.67
N PRO A 16 28.28 -8.14 -4.66
CA PRO A 16 28.74 -6.92 -4.02
C PRO A 16 29.62 -6.03 -4.90
N LYS A 17 30.15 -6.57 -6.00
CA LYS A 17 31.04 -5.85 -6.93
C LYS A 17 30.31 -5.23 -8.13
N THR A 18 29.01 -5.48 -8.31
CA THR A 18 28.27 -4.92 -9.46
C THR A 18 28.30 -3.38 -9.44
N LYS A 19 28.40 -2.82 -10.64
CA LYS A 19 28.26 -1.39 -10.90
C LYS A 19 26.87 -1.03 -11.41
N ASN A 20 26.03 -2.03 -11.72
CA ASN A 20 24.64 -1.80 -12.11
C ASN A 20 23.87 -1.18 -10.92
N PRO A 21 23.33 0.04 -11.05
CA PRO A 21 22.53 0.66 -9.99
C PRO A 21 21.17 -0.02 -9.80
N LEU A 22 20.69 -0.76 -10.80
CA LEU A 22 19.43 -1.51 -10.79
C LEU A 22 19.66 -3.00 -10.53
N ALA A 23 20.59 -3.32 -9.65
CA ALA A 23 20.87 -4.67 -9.17
C ALA A 23 21.12 -4.71 -7.66
N LEU A 24 20.72 -5.81 -7.04
CA LEU A 24 20.95 -6.07 -5.62
C LEU A 24 22.40 -6.53 -5.42
N ARG A 25 23.08 -5.85 -4.49
CA ARG A 25 24.48 -6.14 -4.14
C ARG A 25 24.61 -7.18 -3.03
N CYS A 26 23.67 -7.17 -2.09
CA CYS A 26 23.74 -7.98 -0.87
C CYS A 26 22.55 -8.91 -0.69
N TYR A 27 21.38 -8.55 -1.23
CA TYR A 27 20.17 -9.35 -1.05
C TYR A 27 20.05 -10.40 -2.16
N ASN A 28 20.31 -11.65 -1.82
CA ASN A 28 19.99 -12.81 -2.63
C ASN A 28 18.83 -13.58 -1.99
N ALA A 29 17.63 -13.43 -2.55
CA ALA A 29 16.41 -14.01 -1.99
C ALA A 29 16.50 -15.52 -1.70
N GLY A 30 17.24 -16.28 -2.52
CA GLY A 30 17.40 -17.73 -2.39
C GLY A 30 18.60 -18.17 -1.54
N GLU A 31 19.46 -17.25 -1.10
CA GLU A 31 20.62 -17.57 -0.27
C GLU A 31 20.16 -18.04 1.11
N LYS A 32 20.68 -19.18 1.56
CA LYS A 32 20.37 -19.73 2.88
C LYS A 32 21.26 -19.08 3.94
N VAL A 33 20.61 -18.54 4.98
CA VAL A 33 21.24 -18.08 6.21
C VAL A 33 20.74 -18.95 7.36
N GLY A 34 21.56 -19.91 7.76
CA GLY A 34 21.14 -20.99 8.67
C GLY A 34 20.08 -21.88 8.02
N LYS A 35 18.91 -22.01 8.64
CA LYS A 35 17.82 -22.90 8.19
C LYS A 35 16.83 -22.27 7.22
N LYS A 36 16.89 -20.95 7.00
CA LYS A 36 15.94 -20.20 6.17
C LYS A 36 16.69 -19.43 5.07
N THR A 37 15.98 -19.13 4.01
CA THR A 37 16.46 -18.20 2.96
C THR A 37 16.44 -16.76 3.46
N MET A 38 17.21 -15.86 2.82
CA MET A 38 17.16 -14.44 3.13
C MET A 38 15.74 -13.87 2.97
N ALA A 39 14.98 -14.31 1.96
CA ALA A 39 13.60 -13.87 1.76
C ALA A 39 12.68 -14.25 2.93
N GLU A 40 12.86 -15.45 3.50
CA GLU A 40 12.09 -15.93 4.66
C GLU A 40 12.46 -15.22 5.96
N HIS A 41 13.72 -14.79 6.11
CA HIS A 41 14.16 -13.98 7.24
C HIS A 41 13.67 -12.54 7.14
N LEU A 42 13.90 -11.89 5.99
CA LEU A 42 13.72 -10.45 5.84
C LEU A 42 12.28 -10.06 5.55
N ARG A 43 11.55 -10.89 4.79
CA ARG A 43 10.11 -10.71 4.50
C ARG A 43 9.75 -9.28 4.07
N PHE A 44 10.55 -8.70 3.17
CA PHE A 44 10.37 -7.32 2.75
C PHE A 44 8.96 -7.02 2.26
N SER A 45 8.45 -5.85 2.63
CA SER A 45 7.14 -5.35 2.26
C SER A 45 7.25 -3.96 1.65
N VAL A 46 6.57 -3.73 0.53
CA VAL A 46 6.41 -2.39 -0.05
C VAL A 46 5.22 -1.71 0.64
N VAL A 47 5.43 -0.48 1.14
CA VAL A 47 4.37 0.31 1.77
C VAL A 47 3.67 1.20 0.75
N TYR A 48 2.35 1.06 0.63
CA TYR A 48 1.60 1.67 -0.46
C TYR A 48 1.62 3.21 -0.42
N TRP A 49 1.41 3.82 0.75
CA TRP A 49 1.30 5.28 0.90
C TRP A 49 2.54 6.02 0.40
N HIS A 50 3.74 5.70 0.87
CA HIS A 50 4.95 6.41 0.45
C HIS A 50 5.32 6.10 -1.00
N THR A 51 5.21 4.84 -1.43
CA THR A 51 5.67 4.44 -2.76
C THR A 51 4.73 4.95 -3.86
N MET A 52 3.42 4.88 -3.63
CA MET A 52 2.41 5.07 -4.67
C MET A 52 1.60 6.37 -4.53
N LYS A 53 1.40 6.88 -3.30
CA LYS A 53 0.60 8.09 -3.04
C LYS A 53 1.44 9.31 -2.65
N GLY A 54 2.67 9.12 -2.20
CA GLY A 54 3.58 10.23 -1.89
C GLY A 54 3.82 11.10 -3.13
N GLY A 55 3.60 12.41 -2.97
CA GLY A 55 3.74 13.42 -4.02
C GLY A 55 4.94 14.36 -3.86
N GLY A 56 5.78 14.15 -2.83
CA GLY A 56 6.91 15.04 -2.53
C GLY A 56 6.50 16.39 -1.93
N THR A 57 5.28 16.48 -1.39
CA THR A 57 4.79 17.67 -0.70
C THR A 57 5.36 17.77 0.72
N ASP A 58 5.42 18.99 1.23
CA ASP A 58 5.80 19.29 2.60
C ASP A 58 4.99 20.51 3.14
N PRO A 59 5.12 20.86 4.43
CA PRO A 59 4.38 21.99 5.01
C PRO A 59 4.65 23.37 4.37
N PHE A 60 5.72 23.50 3.58
CA PHE A 60 6.15 24.74 2.90
C PHE A 60 5.89 24.70 1.39
N GLY A 61 5.59 23.51 0.83
CA GLY A 61 5.30 23.26 -0.57
C GLY A 61 4.17 22.23 -0.74
N PRO A 62 2.90 22.65 -0.84
CA PRO A 62 1.75 21.74 -0.91
C PRO A 62 1.53 21.15 -2.30
N THR A 63 2.22 21.65 -3.33
CA THR A 63 2.08 21.17 -4.71
C THR A 63 2.88 19.88 -4.90
N PRO A 64 2.27 18.78 -5.35
CA PRO A 64 3.02 17.57 -5.68
C PRO A 64 4.05 17.81 -6.79
N VAL A 65 5.25 17.25 -6.61
CA VAL A 65 6.41 17.44 -7.52
C VAL A 65 6.84 16.14 -8.22
N TYR A 66 6.23 15.00 -7.88
CA TYR A 66 6.57 13.72 -8.50
C TYR A 66 5.69 13.42 -9.71
N ASP A 67 6.32 12.99 -10.80
CA ASP A 67 5.62 12.47 -11.98
C ASP A 67 5.16 11.03 -11.74
N ARG A 68 3.84 10.83 -11.62
CA ARG A 68 3.23 9.53 -11.33
C ARG A 68 2.31 9.09 -12.48
N PRO A 69 2.74 8.22 -13.41
CA PRO A 69 1.96 7.84 -14.59
C PRO A 69 0.68 7.04 -14.28
N TRP A 70 0.51 6.61 -13.03
CA TRP A 70 -0.68 5.94 -12.51
C TRP A 70 -1.69 6.87 -11.83
N ASP A 71 -1.35 8.14 -11.60
CA ASP A 71 -2.19 9.10 -10.87
C ASP A 71 -2.74 10.21 -11.79
N VAL A 72 -2.86 9.94 -13.10
CA VAL A 72 -3.23 10.93 -14.13
C VAL A 72 -4.70 10.91 -14.55
N ALA A 73 -5.43 9.83 -14.24
CA ALA A 73 -6.84 9.73 -14.63
C ALA A 73 -7.70 10.79 -13.91
N THR A 74 -8.75 11.26 -14.57
CA THR A 74 -9.69 12.23 -14.00
C THR A 74 -10.61 11.58 -12.96
N ASP A 75 -11.11 10.38 -13.26
CA ASP A 75 -11.89 9.57 -12.33
C ASP A 75 -11.00 9.04 -11.18
N PRO A 76 -11.31 9.38 -9.91
CA PRO A 76 -10.60 8.87 -8.74
C PRO A 76 -10.55 7.34 -8.66
N MET A 77 -11.59 6.63 -9.11
CA MET A 77 -11.62 5.17 -9.09
C MET A 77 -10.70 4.58 -10.15
N GLN A 78 -10.71 5.12 -11.37
CA GLN A 78 -9.73 4.73 -12.39
C GLN A 78 -8.29 4.99 -11.91
N ARG A 79 -8.01 6.12 -11.24
CA ARG A 79 -6.68 6.37 -10.63
C ARG A 79 -6.32 5.31 -9.59
N ALA A 80 -7.25 4.93 -8.72
CA ALA A 80 -7.02 3.91 -7.71
C ALA A 80 -6.71 2.55 -8.35
N GLU A 81 -7.43 2.18 -9.41
CA GLU A 81 -7.15 0.94 -10.16
C GLU A 81 -5.79 0.95 -10.86
N ASP A 82 -5.44 2.05 -11.53
CA ASP A 82 -4.14 2.23 -12.19
C ASP A 82 -3.00 2.17 -11.16
N THR A 83 -3.16 2.87 -10.03
CA THR A 83 -2.20 2.89 -8.92
C THR A 83 -2.01 1.47 -8.36
N MET A 84 -3.08 0.70 -8.21
CA MET A 84 -3.00 -0.68 -7.72
C MET A 84 -2.25 -1.58 -8.71
N ARG A 85 -2.42 -1.40 -10.03
CA ARG A 85 -1.64 -2.15 -11.05
C ARG A 85 -0.16 -1.76 -11.00
N ALA A 86 0.13 -0.47 -10.92
CA ALA A 86 1.49 0.04 -10.76
C ALA A 86 2.15 -0.49 -9.47
N ALA A 87 1.39 -0.60 -8.38
CA ALA A 87 1.86 -1.15 -7.11
C ALA A 87 2.34 -2.60 -7.22
N PHE A 88 1.56 -3.45 -7.88
CA PHE A 88 1.92 -4.85 -8.09
C PHE A 88 3.04 -5.01 -9.12
N GLU A 89 3.08 -4.18 -10.16
CA GLU A 89 4.20 -4.14 -11.11
C GLU A 89 5.51 -3.77 -10.40
N PHE A 90 5.52 -2.68 -9.64
CA PHE A 90 6.69 -2.22 -8.89
C PHE A 90 7.18 -3.28 -7.89
N THR A 91 6.25 -3.81 -7.09
CA THR A 91 6.55 -4.83 -6.07
C THR A 91 7.11 -6.10 -6.71
N GLY A 92 6.53 -6.53 -7.83
CA GLY A 92 7.01 -7.66 -8.62
C GLY A 92 8.39 -7.44 -9.24
N LYS A 93 8.63 -6.25 -9.82
CA LYS A 93 9.93 -5.86 -10.38
C LYS A 93 11.00 -5.78 -9.29
N LEU A 94 10.69 -5.25 -8.11
CA LEU A 94 11.59 -5.24 -6.96
C LEU A 94 11.87 -6.65 -6.39
N GLY A 95 10.93 -7.59 -6.60
CA GLY A 95 11.01 -8.95 -6.05
C GLY A 95 10.64 -9.04 -4.58
N ALA A 96 9.89 -8.06 -4.06
CA ALA A 96 9.41 -8.07 -2.68
C ALA A 96 8.24 -9.06 -2.51
N PRO A 97 8.25 -9.92 -1.48
CA PRO A 97 7.18 -10.90 -1.28
C PRO A 97 5.89 -10.31 -0.71
N PHE A 98 5.97 -9.14 -0.08
CA PHE A 98 4.82 -8.51 0.58
C PHE A 98 4.54 -7.07 0.16
N TRP A 99 3.33 -6.64 0.47
CA TRP A 99 2.90 -5.23 0.47
C TRP A 99 2.07 -4.91 1.73
N ALA A 100 1.87 -3.63 2.01
CA ALA A 100 1.06 -3.12 3.11
C ALA A 100 0.33 -1.82 2.74
N PHE A 101 -0.83 -1.55 3.33
CA PHE A 101 -1.66 -0.38 2.98
C PHE A 101 -2.48 0.17 4.16
N HIS A 102 -2.82 1.47 4.12
CA HIS A 102 -4.02 1.99 4.78
C HIS A 102 -5.20 1.93 3.81
N ASP A 103 -6.39 1.66 4.33
CA ASP A 103 -7.64 1.64 3.56
C ASP A 103 -7.84 2.87 2.64
N ARG A 104 -7.55 4.08 3.13
CA ARG A 104 -7.67 5.34 2.36
C ARG A 104 -6.53 5.58 1.36
N ASP A 105 -5.46 4.79 1.39
CA ASP A 105 -4.41 4.90 0.37
C ASP A 105 -4.84 4.21 -0.93
N ILE A 106 -5.60 3.12 -0.81
CA ILE A 106 -5.92 2.25 -1.95
C ILE A 106 -7.23 2.62 -2.63
N ALA A 107 -8.17 3.24 -1.91
CA ALA A 107 -9.45 3.65 -2.46
C ALA A 107 -9.85 5.07 -2.00
N PRO A 108 -10.41 5.90 -2.91
CA PRO A 108 -10.92 7.21 -2.54
C PRO A 108 -12.16 7.09 -1.67
N GLU A 109 -12.27 7.97 -0.66
CA GLU A 109 -13.49 8.09 0.14
C GLU A 109 -14.64 8.63 -0.74
N GLY A 110 -15.87 8.17 -0.48
CA GLY A 110 -17.09 8.69 -1.09
C GLY A 110 -17.81 9.66 -0.16
N ASP A 111 -18.97 10.14 -0.57
CA ASP A 111 -19.75 11.12 0.21
C ASP A 111 -20.40 10.48 1.44
N THR A 112 -20.49 9.15 1.45
CA THR A 112 -21.02 8.36 2.56
C THR A 112 -20.08 7.21 2.93
N LEU A 113 -20.25 6.68 4.14
CA LEU A 113 -19.55 5.47 4.57
C LEU A 113 -19.88 4.26 3.65
N ALA A 114 -21.14 4.13 3.21
CA ALA A 114 -21.57 3.05 2.33
C ALA A 114 -20.88 3.11 0.95
N GLU A 115 -20.79 4.32 0.39
CA GLU A 115 -20.09 4.54 -0.87
C GLU A 115 -18.58 4.29 -0.72
N SER A 116 -17.98 4.82 0.34
CA SER A 116 -16.56 4.60 0.66
C SER A 116 -16.22 3.11 0.77
N ASN A 117 -17.09 2.34 1.44
CA ASN A 117 -16.93 0.89 1.57
C ASN A 117 -17.08 0.18 0.21
N THR A 118 -18.00 0.63 -0.64
CA THR A 118 -18.20 0.07 -1.99
C THR A 118 -16.97 0.27 -2.87
N ARG A 119 -16.40 1.49 -2.84
CA ARG A 119 -15.16 1.84 -3.55
C ARG A 119 -13.98 1.00 -3.05
N LEU A 120 -13.83 0.87 -1.72
CA LEU A 120 -12.81 0.03 -1.11
C LEU A 120 -12.94 -1.44 -1.52
N ASP A 121 -14.16 -1.99 -1.53
CA ASP A 121 -14.42 -3.37 -1.94
C ASP A 121 -14.03 -3.63 -3.40
N GLN A 122 -14.22 -2.66 -4.29
CA GLN A 122 -13.78 -2.77 -5.68
C GLN A 122 -12.25 -2.90 -5.79
N ILE A 123 -11.51 -2.05 -5.08
CA ILE A 123 -10.04 -2.09 -5.12
C ILE A 123 -9.51 -3.34 -4.42
N VAL A 124 -10.14 -3.80 -3.34
CA VAL A 124 -9.79 -5.05 -2.65
C VAL A 124 -9.99 -6.25 -3.56
N ARG A 125 -11.10 -6.33 -4.32
CA ARG A 125 -11.31 -7.40 -5.32
C ARG A 125 -10.20 -7.44 -6.37
N LEU A 126 -9.79 -6.26 -6.83
CA LEU A 126 -8.69 -6.12 -7.77
C LEU A 126 -7.35 -6.56 -7.15
N ALA A 127 -7.01 -6.06 -5.97
CA ALA A 127 -5.80 -6.44 -5.25
C ALA A 127 -5.74 -7.97 -5.04
N LYS A 128 -6.86 -8.59 -4.66
CA LYS A 128 -6.97 -10.04 -4.52
C LYS A 128 -6.70 -10.78 -5.82
N LYS A 129 -7.15 -10.25 -6.96
CA LYS A 129 -6.80 -10.80 -8.28
C LYS A 129 -5.30 -10.69 -8.54
N LEU A 130 -4.71 -9.52 -8.31
CA LEU A 130 -3.29 -9.30 -8.54
C LEU A 130 -2.41 -10.15 -7.60
N GLN A 131 -2.81 -10.39 -6.36
CA GLN A 131 -2.13 -11.33 -5.45
C GLN A 131 -2.13 -12.75 -6.00
N ARG A 132 -3.25 -13.22 -6.58
CA ARG A 132 -3.29 -14.54 -7.23
C ARG A 132 -2.38 -14.61 -8.45
N ASP A 133 -2.40 -13.57 -9.28
CA ASP A 133 -1.65 -13.53 -10.54
C ASP A 133 -0.14 -13.42 -10.31
N THR A 134 0.31 -12.77 -9.22
CA THR A 134 1.73 -12.47 -8.95
C THR A 134 2.35 -13.29 -7.82
N GLY A 135 1.53 -13.86 -6.93
CA GLY A 135 1.99 -14.52 -5.70
C GLY A 135 2.42 -13.56 -4.57
N ILE A 136 2.35 -12.24 -4.78
CA ILE A 136 2.61 -11.23 -3.75
C ILE A 136 1.54 -11.33 -2.65
N LYS A 137 1.95 -11.23 -1.38
CA LYS A 137 1.08 -11.42 -0.23
C LYS A 137 0.89 -10.13 0.56
N LEU A 138 -0.23 -9.99 1.26
CA LEU A 138 -0.42 -8.87 2.17
C LEU A 138 0.33 -9.14 3.48
N LEU A 139 1.25 -8.26 3.87
CA LEU A 139 1.85 -8.34 5.21
C LEU A 139 0.81 -7.86 6.23
N TRP A 140 0.29 -6.66 6.03
CA TRP A 140 -0.73 -6.09 6.89
C TRP A 140 -1.54 -5.00 6.18
N GLY A 141 -2.79 -4.86 6.61
CA GLY A 141 -3.59 -3.67 6.37
C GLY A 141 -3.77 -2.88 7.66
N THR A 142 -4.23 -1.64 7.52
CA THR A 142 -4.58 -0.74 8.62
C THR A 142 -5.63 0.26 8.15
N SER A 143 -6.14 1.06 9.08
CA SER A 143 -7.06 2.17 8.81
C SER A 143 -6.36 3.51 8.98
N ASN A 144 -6.48 4.40 7.99
CA ASN A 144 -6.08 5.80 8.13
C ASN A 144 -7.17 6.58 8.88
N CYS A 145 -7.07 6.60 10.21
CA CYS A 145 -7.93 7.39 11.10
C CYS A 145 -7.21 8.65 11.60
N PHE A 146 -6.44 9.32 10.73
CA PHE A 146 -5.63 10.48 11.13
C PHE A 146 -5.53 11.60 10.10
N SER A 147 -5.78 11.32 8.81
CA SER A 147 -5.67 12.30 7.74
C SER A 147 -6.91 13.18 7.56
N HIS A 148 -8.11 12.61 7.65
CA HIS A 148 -9.34 13.40 7.48
C HIS A 148 -9.57 14.33 8.68
N GLU A 149 -10.04 15.55 8.43
CA GLU A 149 -10.31 16.57 9.45
C GLU A 149 -11.24 16.12 10.58
N ARG A 150 -12.08 15.09 10.39
CA ARG A 150 -12.94 14.54 11.45
C ARG A 150 -12.11 13.99 12.61
N PHE A 151 -10.89 13.55 12.34
CA PHE A 151 -9.97 12.99 13.32
C PHE A 151 -9.06 14.05 13.97
N THR A 152 -9.31 15.35 13.78
CA THR A 152 -8.49 16.43 14.35
C THR A 152 -8.31 16.32 15.87
N HIS A 153 -9.32 15.81 16.58
CA HIS A 153 -9.30 15.63 18.03
C HIS A 153 -9.19 14.16 18.48
N GLY A 154 -8.74 13.27 17.59
CA GLY A 154 -8.55 11.85 17.87
C GLY A 154 -9.46 10.94 17.07
N ALA A 155 -9.24 9.62 17.18
CA ALA A 155 -10.05 8.61 16.53
C ALA A 155 -10.77 7.75 17.58
N GLY A 156 -10.09 6.76 18.15
CA GLY A 156 -10.56 6.02 19.33
C GLY A 156 -10.52 6.86 20.61
N THR A 157 -9.70 7.91 20.67
CA THR A 157 -9.59 8.84 21.82
C THR A 157 -10.39 10.12 21.64
N ASN A 158 -11.19 10.25 20.57
CA ASN A 158 -11.93 11.48 20.29
C ASN A 158 -12.97 11.79 21.39
N PRO A 159 -13.09 13.05 21.85
CA PRO A 159 -14.12 13.44 22.80
C PRO A 159 -15.55 13.42 22.22
N ASP A 160 -15.71 13.45 20.89
CA ASP A 160 -17.01 13.30 20.23
C ASP A 160 -17.31 11.81 19.95
N PRO A 161 -18.38 11.22 20.56
CA PRO A 161 -18.74 9.82 20.34
C PRO A 161 -19.10 9.48 18.90
N HIS A 162 -19.51 10.46 18.07
CA HIS A 162 -19.79 10.22 16.66
C HIS A 162 -18.51 9.95 15.86
N VAL A 163 -17.40 10.63 16.21
CA VAL A 163 -16.10 10.37 15.57
C VAL A 163 -15.56 9.01 16.00
N PHE A 164 -15.71 8.66 17.28
CA PHE A 164 -15.39 7.31 17.76
C PHE A 164 -16.15 6.24 16.95
N ALA A 165 -17.47 6.42 16.78
CA ALA A 165 -18.30 5.48 16.02
C ALA A 165 -17.85 5.38 14.55
N TRP A 166 -17.47 6.50 13.92
CA TRP A 166 -16.93 6.50 12.56
C TRP A 166 -15.60 5.74 12.47
N ALA A 167 -14.66 6.01 13.39
CA ALA A 167 -13.38 5.31 13.46
C ALA A 167 -13.58 3.80 13.62
N ALA A 168 -14.48 3.38 14.53
CA ALA A 168 -14.82 1.98 14.74
C ALA A 168 -15.38 1.32 13.46
N ALA A 169 -16.25 2.00 12.73
CA ALA A 169 -16.79 1.51 11.46
C ALA A 169 -15.71 1.36 10.38
N GLN A 170 -14.80 2.34 10.28
CA GLN A 170 -13.68 2.31 9.35
C GLN A 170 -12.68 1.18 9.69
N ILE A 171 -12.29 1.05 10.96
CA ILE A 171 -11.41 -0.02 11.46
C ILE A 171 -12.02 -1.38 11.16
N LYS A 172 -13.31 -1.59 11.46
CA LYS A 172 -14.02 -2.84 11.15
C LYS A 172 -13.87 -3.18 9.67
N LYS A 173 -14.14 -2.23 8.78
CA LYS A 173 -14.06 -2.46 7.33
C LYS A 173 -12.63 -2.79 6.89
N ALA A 174 -11.63 -2.04 7.38
CA ALA A 174 -10.23 -2.29 7.06
C ALA A 174 -9.76 -3.68 7.54
N MET A 175 -10.22 -4.15 8.71
CA MET A 175 -9.94 -5.50 9.20
C MET A 175 -10.58 -6.58 8.31
N GLU A 176 -11.82 -6.37 7.84
CA GLU A 176 -12.49 -7.29 6.90
C GLU A 176 -11.73 -7.39 5.58
N CYS A 177 -11.32 -6.26 5.01
CA CYS A 177 -10.53 -6.22 3.78
C CYS A 177 -9.15 -6.87 3.97
N THR A 178 -8.50 -6.62 5.11
CA THR A 178 -7.21 -7.24 5.46
C THR A 178 -7.35 -8.76 5.53
N LYS A 179 -8.42 -9.26 6.17
CA LYS A 179 -8.73 -10.68 6.25
C LYS A 179 -9.00 -11.28 4.86
N ASP A 180 -9.77 -10.60 4.01
CA ASP A 180 -10.11 -11.08 2.66
C ASP A 180 -8.88 -11.23 1.74
N LEU A 181 -7.88 -10.36 1.93
CA LEU A 181 -6.59 -10.38 1.23
C LEU A 181 -5.55 -11.31 1.86
N GLY A 182 -5.90 -11.97 2.97
CA GLY A 182 -5.02 -12.89 3.69
C GLY A 182 -3.84 -12.20 4.39
N GLY A 183 -4.06 -10.98 4.92
CA GLY A 183 -3.08 -10.26 5.71
C GLY A 183 -2.64 -11.05 6.93
N VAL A 184 -1.32 -11.08 7.20
CA VAL A 184 -0.76 -11.84 8.32
C VAL A 184 -0.73 -11.03 9.62
N ASN A 185 -0.87 -9.71 9.54
CA ASN A 185 -1.07 -8.82 10.68
C ASN A 185 -2.13 -7.75 10.36
N TYR A 186 -2.60 -7.07 11.39
CA TYR A 186 -3.36 -5.82 11.29
C TYR A 186 -2.69 -4.81 12.23
N VAL A 187 -2.48 -3.58 11.76
CA VAL A 187 -1.73 -2.56 12.50
C VAL A 187 -2.67 -1.51 13.07
N PHE A 188 -2.30 -0.96 14.23
CA PHE A 188 -2.85 0.29 14.75
C PHE A 188 -1.69 1.27 14.92
N TRP A 189 -1.73 2.39 14.21
CA TRP A 189 -0.82 3.51 14.41
C TRP A 189 -1.65 4.73 14.80
N GLY A 190 -1.50 5.16 16.05
CA GLY A 190 -2.30 6.24 16.63
C GLY A 190 -1.81 7.63 16.21
N GLY A 191 -1.93 7.98 14.94
CA GLY A 191 -1.48 9.29 14.42
C GLY A 191 -2.16 10.49 15.08
N ARG A 192 -3.35 10.29 15.67
CA ARG A 192 -4.12 11.29 16.43
C ARG A 192 -4.63 10.78 17.78
N GLU A 193 -4.21 9.58 18.21
CA GLU A 193 -4.73 8.95 19.44
C GLU A 193 -4.12 9.57 20.69
#